data_AF-A0A917WRL1-F1
#
_entry.id   AF-A0A917WRL1-F1
#
_cell.length_a   1.000
_cell.length_b   1.000
_cell.length_c   1.000
_cell.angle_alpha   90.00
_cell.angle_beta   90.00
_cell.angle_gamma   90.00
#
_symmetry.space_group_name_H-M   'P 1'
#
loop_
_entity.id
_entity.type
_entity.pdbx_description
1 polymer ?
#
loop_
_entity_poly.entity_id
_entity_poly.type
_entity_poly.pdbx_seq_one_letter_code
_entity_poly.pdbx_strand_id
1 'polypeptide(L)'
;MRMDEARAAIGTAIAATIARDFVRAHREQQRIGYVPGPPTIRAGNHTAGHDASRVPTVPPAQLRIDRDSDSPGAIFTWKVESGEPPHAILRVPHHWLRDVVRPGHAVLDGHPVVQILDRDPDGRPAQILAVVVGGGFDPQIHGWRAHGDAVPRSVTWAPDGTPHVGS
;
A
#
# COMPACT_ATOMS: atom_id res chain seq x y z
N MET A 1 -0.99 -15.41 -14.29
CA MET A 1 -1.82 -14.39 -13.61
C MET A 1 -2.25 -13.37 -14.63
N ARG A 2 -3.50 -12.91 -14.58
CA ARG A 2 -4.03 -11.84 -15.43
C ARG A 2 -3.78 -10.47 -14.81
N MET A 3 -3.93 -9.42 -15.62
CA MET A 3 -3.79 -8.03 -15.17
C MET A 3 -4.70 -7.70 -13.98
N ASP A 4 -5.96 -8.11 -14.05
CA ASP A 4 -6.93 -7.79 -12.98
C ASP A 4 -6.67 -8.56 -11.69
N GLU A 5 -6.13 -9.79 -11.80
CA GLU A 5 -5.65 -10.55 -10.64
C GLU A 5 -4.46 -9.85 -9.97
N ALA A 6 -3.51 -9.34 -10.77
CA ALA A 6 -2.40 -8.55 -10.26
C ALA A 6 -2.88 -7.28 -9.55
N ARG A 7 -3.86 -6.58 -10.14
CA ARG A 7 -4.45 -5.39 -9.54
C ARG A 7 -5.13 -5.70 -8.21
N ALA A 8 -5.93 -6.76 -8.15
CA ALA A 8 -6.61 -7.17 -6.94
C ALA A 8 -5.61 -7.58 -5.83
N ALA A 9 -4.56 -8.32 -6.18
CA ALA A 9 -3.52 -8.73 -5.25
C ALA A 9 -2.77 -7.51 -4.67
N ILE A 10 -2.36 -6.57 -5.53
CA ILE A 10 -1.70 -5.34 -5.10
C ILE A 10 -2.64 -4.49 -4.23
N GLY A 11 -3.90 -4.31 -4.64
CA GLY A 11 -4.88 -3.54 -3.89
C GLY A 11 -5.14 -4.10 -2.49
N THR A 12 -5.18 -5.43 -2.38
CA THR A 12 -5.30 -6.15 -1.10
C THR A 12 -4.05 -5.97 -0.23
N ALA A 13 -2.86 -6.06 -0.82
CA ALA A 13 -1.60 -5.89 -0.09
C ALA A 13 -1.43 -4.47 0.49
N ILE A 14 -1.83 -3.45 -0.28
CA ILE A 14 -1.87 -2.05 0.20
C ILE A 14 -2.83 -1.93 1.39
N ALA A 15 -4.06 -2.42 1.26
CA ALA A 15 -5.06 -2.34 2.32
C ALA A 15 -4.61 -3.07 3.60
N ALA A 16 -4.01 -4.25 3.47
CA ALA A 16 -3.49 -5.02 4.60
C ALA A 16 -2.38 -4.27 5.34
N THR A 17 -1.47 -3.61 4.61
CA THR A 17 -0.41 -2.79 5.20
C THR A 17 -0.98 -1.61 5.97
N ILE A 18 -1.94 -0.88 5.38
CA ILE A 18 -2.61 0.25 6.04
C ILE A 18 -3.33 -0.20 7.31
N ALA A 19 -4.10 -1.29 7.23
CA ALA A 19 -4.84 -1.81 8.38
C ALA A 19 -3.91 -2.20 9.53
N ARG A 20 -2.80 -2.88 9.24
CA ARG A 20 -1.77 -3.23 10.23
C ARG A 20 -1.21 -1.98 10.91
N ASP A 21 -0.90 -0.96 10.13
CA ASP A 21 -0.34 0.29 10.62
C ASP A 21 -1.35 1.10 11.45
N PHE A 22 -2.62 1.12 11.05
CA PHE A 22 -3.69 1.73 11.83
C PHE A 22 -3.89 1.03 13.17
N VAL A 23 -3.89 -0.32 13.18
CA VAL A 23 -3.95 -1.10 14.43
C VAL A 23 -2.75 -0.78 15.33
N ARG A 24 -1.55 -0.66 14.77
CA ARG A 24 -0.35 -0.28 15.52
C ARG A 24 -0.50 1.10 16.14
N ALA A 25 -0.90 2.10 15.36
CA ALA A 25 -1.10 3.47 15.84
C ALA A 25 -2.21 3.56 16.90
N HIS A 26 -3.32 2.84 16.72
CA HIS A 26 -4.40 2.80 17.69
C HIS A 26 -3.97 2.21 19.04
N ARG A 27 -3.21 1.10 19.02
CA ARG A 27 -2.65 0.51 20.25
C ARG A 27 -1.74 1.49 20.96
N GLU A 28 -0.96 2.27 20.23
CA GLU A 28 -0.10 3.29 20.82
C GLU A 28 -0.91 4.41 21.48
N GLN A 29 -1.97 4.88 20.82
CA GLN A 29 -2.90 5.86 21.41
C GLN A 29 -3.54 5.36 22.70
N GLN A 30 -3.97 4.09 22.73
CA GLN A 30 -4.55 3.48 23.92
C GLN A 30 -3.54 3.43 25.09
N ARG A 31 -2.27 3.13 24.81
CA ARG A 31 -1.21 3.10 25.83
C ARG A 31 -0.98 4.46 26.49
N ILE A 32 -1.05 5.53 25.70
CA ILE A 32 -0.83 6.91 26.19
C ILE A 32 -2.12 7.58 26.67
N GLY A 33 -3.26 6.87 26.67
CA GLY A 33 -4.55 7.41 27.09
C GLY A 33 -5.10 8.52 26.18
N TYR A 34 -4.69 8.54 24.91
CA TYR A 34 -5.16 9.56 23.96
C TYR A 34 -6.64 9.32 23.64
N VAL A 35 -7.46 10.35 23.86
CA VAL A 35 -8.87 10.38 23.49
C VAL A 35 -9.03 11.28 22.27
N PRO A 36 -9.39 10.75 21.09
CA PRO A 36 -9.54 11.56 19.90
C PRO A 36 -10.75 12.49 20.01
N GLY A 37 -10.57 13.73 19.54
CA GLY A 37 -11.67 14.66 19.31
C GLY A 37 -12.49 14.25 18.08
N PRO A 38 -13.57 15.00 17.78
CA PRO A 38 -14.32 14.80 16.54
C PRO A 38 -13.42 15.08 15.32
N PRO A 39 -13.59 14.34 14.20
CA PRO A 39 -12.81 14.56 12.99
C PRO A 39 -13.03 15.98 12.46
N THR A 40 -11.96 16.63 12.01
CA THR A 40 -12.04 17.99 11.45
C THR A 40 -12.55 18.01 10.02
N ILE A 41 -12.45 16.87 9.31
CA ILE A 41 -12.92 16.70 7.93
C ILE A 41 -14.14 15.75 7.92
N ARG A 42 -15.19 16.12 7.19
CA ARG A 42 -16.38 15.30 6.94
C ARG A 42 -16.53 15.04 5.45
N ALA A 43 -16.94 13.83 5.07
CA ALA A 43 -17.34 13.51 3.70
C ALA A 43 -18.69 14.22 3.42
N GLY A 44 -18.64 15.49 2.99
CA GLY A 44 -19.85 16.29 2.75
C GLY A 44 -20.69 16.58 4.02
N ASN A 45 -21.89 17.12 3.80
CA ASN A 45 -22.77 17.59 4.90
C ASN A 45 -23.58 16.48 5.58
N HIS A 46 -23.69 15.29 4.98
CA HIS A 46 -24.66 14.27 5.39
C HIS A 46 -24.07 12.91 5.76
N THR A 47 -22.79 12.67 5.51
CA THR A 47 -22.15 11.40 5.91
C THR A 47 -21.68 11.53 7.35
N ALA A 48 -22.01 10.56 8.20
CA ALA A 48 -21.43 10.49 9.53
C ALA A 48 -19.90 10.52 9.40
N GLY A 49 -19.23 11.47 10.06
CA GLY A 49 -17.78 11.44 10.16
C GLY A 49 -17.33 10.08 10.69
N HIS A 50 -16.13 9.64 10.32
CA HIS A 50 -15.61 8.38 10.83
C HIS A 50 -15.45 8.44 12.35
N ASP A 51 -15.62 7.31 13.03
CA ASP A 51 -15.35 7.21 14.46
C ASP A 51 -13.83 7.19 14.69
N ALA A 52 -13.27 8.35 15.05
CA ALA A 52 -11.85 8.53 15.31
C ALA A 52 -11.34 7.68 16.49
N SER A 53 -12.25 7.18 17.36
CA SER A 53 -11.90 6.34 18.51
C SER A 53 -11.64 4.87 18.17
N ARG A 54 -11.86 4.47 16.92
CA ARG A 54 -11.71 3.08 16.46
C ARG A 54 -10.87 3.00 15.20
N VAL A 55 -10.26 1.85 14.98
CA VAL A 55 -9.61 1.53 13.71
C VAL A 55 -10.70 1.30 12.65
N PRO A 56 -10.71 2.06 11.54
CA PRO A 56 -11.69 1.86 10.49
C PRO A 56 -11.34 0.64 9.63
N THR A 57 -12.35 0.06 9.01
CA THR A 57 -12.15 -0.95 7.95
C THR A 57 -11.46 -0.30 6.75
N VAL A 58 -10.42 -0.95 6.23
CA VAL A 58 -9.70 -0.49 5.03
C VAL A 58 -10.11 -1.39 3.86
N PRO A 59 -10.86 -0.88 2.87
CA PRO A 59 -11.18 -1.67 1.68
C PRO A 59 -9.94 -1.84 0.78
N PRO A 60 -9.91 -2.86 -0.10
CA PRO A 60 -8.84 -3.01 -1.08
C PRO A 60 -8.61 -1.73 -1.90
N ALA A 61 -7.35 -1.38 -2.14
CA ALA A 61 -7.03 -0.21 -2.91
C ALA A 61 -7.39 -0.40 -4.40
N GLN A 62 -8.04 0.59 -4.99
CA GLN A 62 -8.25 0.68 -6.43
C GLN A 62 -6.96 1.15 -7.11
N LEU A 63 -6.66 0.58 -8.28
CA LEU A 63 -5.41 0.87 -8.97
C LEU A 63 -5.66 1.43 -10.36
N ARG A 64 -5.02 2.57 -10.64
CA ARG A 64 -4.77 3.03 -11.99
C ARG A 64 -3.34 2.66 -12.38
N ILE A 65 -3.18 1.99 -13.51
CA ILE A 65 -1.87 1.58 -14.02
C ILE A 65 -1.56 2.38 -15.29
N ASP A 66 -0.61 3.29 -15.17
CA ASP A 66 -0.07 4.07 -16.27
C ASP A 66 1.14 3.31 -16.83
N ARG A 67 0.99 2.71 -18.01
CA ARG A 67 2.04 1.91 -18.66
C ARG A 67 3.04 2.77 -19.42
N ASP A 68 4.16 2.16 -19.79
CA ASP A 68 5.17 2.72 -20.68
C ASP A 68 5.77 4.03 -20.13
N SER A 69 5.93 4.11 -18.81
CA SER A 69 6.53 5.27 -18.16
C SER A 69 8.05 5.15 -18.09
N ASP A 70 8.74 6.21 -18.51
CA ASP A 70 10.19 6.38 -18.35
C ASP A 70 10.59 6.82 -16.93
N SER A 71 9.61 7.07 -16.06
CA SER A 71 9.82 7.34 -14.63
C SER A 71 8.88 6.46 -13.80
N PRO A 72 9.20 5.16 -13.68
CA PRO A 72 8.42 4.23 -12.87
C PRO A 72 8.32 4.70 -11.42
N GLY A 73 7.13 4.54 -10.83
CA GLY A 73 6.88 5.00 -9.47
C GLY A 73 5.44 4.75 -9.03
N ALA A 74 5.11 5.22 -7.84
CA ALA A 74 3.77 5.10 -7.27
C ALA A 74 3.38 6.41 -6.61
N ILE A 75 2.11 6.77 -6.72
CA ILE A 75 1.52 7.89 -5.99
C ILE A 75 0.37 7.33 -5.18
N PHE A 76 0.45 7.48 -3.85
CA PHE A 76 -0.59 7.05 -2.95
C PHE A 76 -0.78 8.04 -1.80
N THR A 77 -2.02 8.50 -1.62
CA THR A 77 -2.46 9.22 -0.43
C THR A 77 -3.93 8.90 -0.23
N TRP A 78 -4.30 8.56 0.99
CA TRP A 78 -5.67 8.23 1.34
C TRP A 78 -6.03 8.76 2.72
N LYS A 79 -7.28 9.21 2.83
CA LYS A 79 -7.89 9.79 4.02
C LYS A 79 -9.22 9.07 4.20
N VAL A 80 -9.45 8.47 5.36
CA VAL A 80 -10.70 7.74 5.61
C VAL A 80 -11.91 8.66 5.46
N GLU A 81 -11.73 9.95 5.72
CA GLU A 81 -12.74 10.99 5.59
C GLU A 81 -13.16 11.27 4.15
N SER A 82 -12.48 10.74 3.13
CA SER A 82 -12.96 10.85 1.75
C SER A 82 -14.23 10.05 1.50
N GLY A 83 -14.49 9.01 2.32
CA GLY A 83 -15.58 8.05 2.09
C GLY A 83 -15.35 7.10 0.91
N GLU A 84 -14.26 7.28 0.17
CA GLU A 84 -13.90 6.50 -1.01
C GLU A 84 -12.84 5.44 -0.66
N PRO A 85 -12.78 4.31 -1.40
CA PRO A 85 -11.68 3.36 -1.27
C PRO A 85 -10.31 4.02 -1.52
N PRO A 86 -9.22 3.49 -0.93
CA PRO A 86 -7.88 3.94 -1.25
C PRO A 86 -7.62 3.81 -2.75
N HIS A 87 -6.99 4.83 -3.35
CA HIS A 87 -6.66 4.81 -4.77
C HIS A 87 -5.16 5.04 -4.95
N ALA A 88 -4.49 4.15 -5.67
CA ALA A 88 -3.07 4.28 -6.01
C ALA A 88 -2.88 4.34 -7.53
N ILE A 89 -1.95 5.20 -7.95
CA ILE A 89 -1.51 5.29 -9.33
C ILE A 89 -0.13 4.64 -9.41
N LEU A 90 0.01 3.58 -10.21
CA LEU A 90 1.30 2.98 -10.50
C LEU A 90 1.73 3.36 -11.91
N ARG A 91 2.90 3.99 -12.01
CA ARG A 91 3.59 4.25 -13.27
C ARG A 91 4.59 3.13 -13.49
N VAL A 92 4.41 2.35 -14.54
CA VAL A 92 5.17 1.11 -14.74
C VAL A 92 5.89 1.12 -16.09
N PRO A 93 7.06 0.46 -16.20
CA PRO A 93 7.79 0.41 -17.45
C PRO A 93 7.09 -0.51 -18.47
N HIS A 94 7.49 -0.40 -19.74
CA HIS A 94 6.90 -1.19 -20.85
C HIS A 94 6.97 -2.71 -20.64
N HIS A 95 7.99 -3.21 -19.95
CA HIS A 95 8.19 -4.64 -19.68
C HIS A 95 7.46 -5.14 -18.43
N TRP A 96 6.70 -4.28 -17.73
CA TRP A 96 6.06 -4.63 -16.46
C TRP A 96 5.08 -5.80 -16.58
N LEU A 97 4.26 -5.84 -17.64
CA LEU A 97 3.35 -6.96 -17.88
C LEU A 97 4.09 -8.29 -18.02
N ARG A 98 5.24 -8.28 -18.70
CA ARG A 98 6.07 -9.46 -18.88
C ARG A 98 6.70 -9.88 -17.56
N ASP A 99 7.20 -8.95 -16.77
CA ASP A 99 8.12 -9.25 -15.66
C ASP A 99 7.44 -9.37 -14.29
N VAL A 100 6.37 -8.58 -14.06
CA VAL A 100 5.70 -8.43 -12.77
C VAL A 100 4.32 -9.07 -12.74
N VAL A 101 3.56 -9.07 -13.85
CA VAL A 101 2.23 -9.73 -13.92
C VAL A 101 2.39 -11.25 -14.05
N ARG A 102 3.04 -11.84 -13.05
CA ARG A 102 3.27 -13.27 -12.85
C ARG A 102 2.88 -13.64 -11.42
N PRO A 103 2.34 -14.86 -11.19
CA PRO A 103 2.10 -15.34 -9.83
C PRO A 103 3.36 -15.19 -8.98
N GLY A 104 3.22 -14.64 -7.77
CA GLY A 104 4.33 -14.45 -6.84
C GLY A 104 5.29 -13.29 -7.17
N HIS A 105 5.06 -12.49 -8.22
CA HIS A 105 5.91 -11.32 -8.53
C HIS A 105 5.19 -9.98 -8.33
N ALA A 106 3.87 -9.91 -8.49
CA ALA A 106 3.14 -8.64 -8.35
C ALA A 106 3.16 -8.09 -6.92
N VAL A 107 3.27 -8.99 -5.94
CA VAL A 107 3.43 -8.67 -4.52
C VAL A 107 4.50 -9.59 -3.96
N LEU A 108 5.56 -9.03 -3.39
CA LEU A 108 6.65 -9.75 -2.73
C LEU A 108 6.66 -9.36 -1.25
N ASP A 109 6.51 -10.32 -0.35
CA ASP A 109 6.48 -10.08 1.10
C ASP A 109 5.52 -8.94 1.52
N GLY A 110 4.31 -8.93 0.93
CA GLY A 110 3.31 -7.88 1.15
C GLY A 110 3.58 -6.53 0.45
N HIS A 111 4.67 -6.40 -0.31
CA HIS A 111 5.03 -5.18 -1.03
C HIS A 111 4.65 -5.29 -2.51
N PRO A 112 3.76 -4.42 -3.02
CA PRO A 112 3.49 -4.32 -4.44
C PRO A 112 4.74 -3.96 -5.25
N VAL A 113 4.94 -4.62 -6.39
CA VAL A 113 6.11 -4.42 -7.25
C VAL A 113 5.78 -3.49 -8.42
N VAL A 114 6.48 -2.38 -8.52
CA VAL A 114 6.40 -1.42 -9.64
C VAL A 114 7.37 -1.79 -10.75
N GLN A 115 8.53 -2.34 -10.39
CA GLN A 115 9.55 -2.77 -11.35
C GLN A 115 10.49 -3.79 -10.71
N ILE A 116 10.98 -4.74 -11.50
CA ILE A 116 12.14 -5.56 -11.12
C ILE A 116 13.38 -4.85 -11.66
N LEU A 117 14.25 -4.41 -10.75
CA LEU A 117 15.47 -3.65 -11.06
C LEU A 117 16.65 -4.56 -11.32
N ASP A 118 16.71 -5.69 -10.61
CA ASP A 118 17.76 -6.69 -10.76
C ASP A 118 17.24 -8.10 -10.45
N ARG A 119 17.96 -9.12 -10.91
CA ARG A 119 17.64 -10.54 -10.71
C ARG A 119 18.84 -11.30 -10.16
N ASP A 120 18.55 -12.32 -9.35
CA ASP A 120 19.56 -13.27 -8.90
C ASP A 120 19.96 -14.24 -10.03
N PRO A 121 20.99 -15.10 -9.83
CA PRO A 121 21.41 -16.09 -10.85
C PRO A 121 20.32 -17.08 -11.27
N ASP A 122 19.33 -17.32 -10.41
CA ASP A 122 18.17 -18.19 -10.71
C ASP A 122 17.06 -17.43 -11.48
N GLY A 123 17.28 -16.14 -11.78
CA GLY A 123 16.36 -15.29 -12.51
C GLY A 123 15.23 -14.73 -11.64
N ARG A 124 15.26 -14.90 -10.31
CA ARG A 124 14.27 -14.34 -9.39
C ARG A 124 14.57 -12.87 -9.11
N PRO A 125 13.56 -12.03 -8.79
CA PRO A 125 13.79 -10.65 -8.37
C PRO A 125 14.79 -10.55 -7.21
N ALA A 126 15.87 -9.78 -7.36
CA ALA A 126 16.86 -9.52 -6.31
C ALA A 126 16.81 -8.05 -5.83
N GLN A 127 16.46 -7.14 -6.73
CA GLN A 127 16.16 -5.74 -6.43
C GLN A 127 14.85 -5.36 -7.12
N ILE A 128 13.99 -4.66 -6.41
CA ILE A 128 12.69 -4.21 -6.90
C ILE A 128 12.48 -2.75 -6.58
N LEU A 129 11.69 -2.07 -7.40
CA LEU A 129 11.03 -0.84 -7.01
C LEU A 129 9.67 -1.24 -6.41
N ALA A 130 9.51 -1.03 -5.11
CA ALA A 130 8.34 -1.51 -4.37
C ALA A 130 7.49 -0.34 -3.85
N VAL A 131 6.17 -0.51 -3.84
CA VAL A 131 5.29 0.45 -3.16
C VAL A 131 5.41 0.24 -1.65
N VAL A 132 5.86 1.28 -0.95
CA VAL A 132 5.91 1.32 0.51
C VAL A 132 4.79 2.24 0.98
N VAL A 133 3.89 1.70 1.80
CA VAL A 133 2.76 2.44 2.36
C VAL A 133 2.92 2.53 3.86
N GLY A 134 2.73 3.72 4.40
CA GLY A 134 2.63 3.99 5.83
C GLY A 134 1.23 4.49 6.19
N GLY A 135 0.70 3.99 7.30
CA GLY A 135 -0.59 4.43 7.85
C GLY A 135 -0.46 4.95 9.28
N GLY A 136 -1.37 5.84 9.68
CA GLY A 136 -1.46 6.27 11.07
C GLY A 136 -2.66 7.16 11.36
N PHE A 137 -2.80 7.49 12.64
CA PHE A 137 -3.71 8.53 13.09
C PHE A 137 -3.00 9.88 13.08
N ASP A 138 -3.64 10.88 12.49
CA ASP A 138 -3.21 12.27 12.46
C ASP A 138 -3.98 13.05 13.55
N PRO A 139 -3.32 13.41 14.67
CA PRO A 139 -3.98 14.11 15.77
C PRO A 139 -4.43 15.53 15.42
N GLN A 140 -3.86 16.17 14.38
CA GLN A 140 -4.20 17.54 14.00
C GLN A 140 -5.56 17.62 13.30
N ILE A 141 -5.98 16.52 12.67
CA ILE A 141 -7.28 16.42 12.00
C ILE A 141 -8.21 15.39 12.62
N HIS A 142 -7.77 14.76 13.72
CA HIS A 142 -8.42 13.64 14.38
C HIS A 142 -8.85 12.56 13.39
N GLY A 143 -7.90 12.08 12.60
CA GLY A 143 -8.22 11.30 11.41
C GLY A 143 -7.21 10.26 10.98
N TRP A 144 -7.69 9.23 10.31
CA TRP A 144 -6.88 8.12 9.81
C TRP A 144 -6.38 8.38 8.40
N ARG A 145 -5.05 8.31 8.21
CA ARG A 145 -4.41 8.64 6.94
C ARG A 145 -3.36 7.63 6.55
N ALA A 146 -3.25 7.41 5.25
CA ALA A 146 -2.18 6.63 4.67
C ALA A 146 -1.53 7.36 3.51
N HIS A 147 -0.24 7.15 3.33
CA HIS A 147 0.54 7.69 2.23
C HIS A 147 1.55 6.65 1.79
N GLY A 148 2.04 6.77 0.57
CA GLY A 148 3.01 5.81 0.06
C GLY A 148 3.69 6.32 -1.19
N ASP A 149 4.86 5.73 -1.43
CA ASP A 149 5.73 6.03 -2.55
C ASP A 149 6.42 4.74 -3.02
N ALA A 150 7.12 4.80 -4.14
CA ALA A 150 7.92 3.72 -4.67
C ALA A 150 9.37 3.84 -4.22
N VAL A 151 9.89 2.82 -3.55
CA VAL A 151 11.25 2.81 -3.00
C VAL A 151 12.00 1.56 -3.48
N PRO A 152 13.26 1.66 -3.90
CA PRO A 152 14.10 0.49 -4.18
C PRO A 152 14.27 -0.38 -2.94
N ARG A 153 14.00 -1.68 -3.06
CA ARG A 153 14.16 -2.69 -2.00
C ARG A 153 14.94 -3.89 -2.50
N SER A 154 15.79 -4.44 -1.64
CA SER A 154 16.39 -5.75 -1.85
C SER A 154 15.37 -6.85 -1.58
N VAL A 155 15.51 -7.97 -2.28
CA VAL A 155 14.72 -9.18 -2.09
C VAL A 155 15.68 -10.34 -1.86
N THR A 156 15.44 -11.08 -0.80
CA THR A 156 16.09 -12.37 -0.54
C THR A 156 15.06 -13.47 -0.62
N TRP A 157 15.49 -14.67 -1.00
CA TRP A 157 14.60 -15.82 -1.17
C TRP A 157 15.00 -16.92 -0.20
N ALA A 158 14.06 -17.36 0.63
CA ALA A 158 14.23 -18.53 1.46
C ALA A 158 14.35 -19.80 0.59
N PRO A 159 14.91 -20.90 1.12
CA PRO A 159 15.06 -22.15 0.36
C PRO A 159 13.74 -22.75 -0.17
N ASP A 160 12.62 -22.44 0.48
CA ASP A 160 11.27 -22.85 0.07
C ASP A 160 10.66 -21.96 -1.04
N GLY A 161 11.40 -20.93 -1.48
CA GLY A 161 10.94 -19.97 -2.47
C GLY A 161 10.11 -18.81 -1.89
N THR A 162 10.04 -18.65 -0.57
CA THR A 162 9.39 -17.49 0.05
C THR A 162 10.27 -16.24 -0.09
N PRO A 163 9.76 -15.12 -0.64
CA PRO A 163 10.51 -13.87 -0.70
C PRO A 163 10.48 -13.11 0.63
N HIS A 164 11.58 -12.44 0.95
CA HIS A 164 11.72 -11.48 2.04
C HIS A 164 12.23 -10.16 1.50
N VAL A 165 11.49 -9.08 1.74
CA VAL A 165 11.83 -7.75 1.23
C VAL A 165 12.52 -6.94 2.34
N GLY A 166 13.72 -6.43 2.03
CA GLY A 166 14.51 -5.64 2.96
C GLY A 166 13.89 -4.26 3.26
N SER A 167 14.09 -3.78 4.49
CA SER A 167 13.67 -2.46 4.97
C SER A 167 14.66 -1.34 4.71
#